data_AF-A0A250KZD5-F1
#
_entry.id   AF-A0A250KZD5-F1
#
_cell.length_a   1.000
_cell.length_b   1.000
_cell.length_c   1.000
_cell.angle_alpha   90.00
_cell.angle_beta   90.00
_cell.angle_gamma   90.00
#
_symmetry.space_group_name_H-M   'P 1'
#
loop_
_entity.id
_entity.type
_entity.pdbx_description
1 polymer ?
#
loop_
_entity_poly.entity_id
_entity_poly.type
_entity_poly.pdbx_seq_one_letter_code
_entity_poly.pdbx_strand_id
1 'polypeptide(L)'
;MPPINPSSRPAVAWYGRLDGERTERTPKFPIDVASELKAPVLGLSGGQDQGIPLETVERMRAVLKDAGGASEIRVYPDAPHAFYADYRPSYCKKEGEESLKREPTHWL
;
A
#
# COMPACT_ATOMS: atom_id res chain seq x y z
N MET A 1 3.13 18.95 10.36
CA MET A 1 2.15 17.91 9.98
C MET A 1 1.13 17.78 11.09
N PRO A 2 -0.18 17.73 10.80
CA PRO A 2 -1.17 17.46 11.85
C PRO A 2 -0.90 16.05 12.42
N PRO A 3 -1.02 15.85 13.74
CA PRO A 3 -0.84 14.54 14.34
C PRO A 3 -1.89 13.55 13.81
N ILE A 4 -1.47 12.31 13.58
CA ILE A 4 -2.37 11.20 13.25
C ILE A 4 -3.43 11.12 14.36
N ASN A 5 -4.70 11.03 13.96
CA ASN A 5 -5.78 10.95 14.93
C ASN A 5 -5.89 9.49 15.39
N PRO A 6 -5.57 9.18 16.66
CA PRO A 6 -5.58 7.81 17.17
C PRO A 6 -6.98 7.18 17.20
N SER A 7 -8.05 7.97 17.07
CA SER A 7 -9.42 7.46 16.93
C SER A 7 -9.77 7.01 15.51
N SER A 8 -8.88 7.22 14.54
CA SER A 8 -9.09 6.78 13.16
C SER A 8 -8.74 5.30 13.03
N ARG A 9 -9.64 4.49 12.47
CA ARG A 9 -9.35 3.08 12.21
C ARG A 9 -8.23 2.96 11.17
N PRO A 10 -7.23 2.09 11.38
CA PRO A 10 -6.21 1.81 10.38
C PRO A 10 -6.84 1.22 9.12
N ALA A 11 -6.20 1.41 7.97
CA ALA A 11 -6.66 0.89 6.69
C ALA A 11 -5.60 -0.01 6.04
N VAL A 12 -6.05 -1.00 5.27
CA VAL A 12 -5.18 -1.87 4.45
C VAL A 12 -5.50 -1.63 2.98
N ALA A 13 -4.49 -1.29 2.18
CA ALA A 13 -4.60 -1.04 0.75
C ALA A 13 -3.85 -2.12 -0.04
N TRP A 14 -4.54 -2.78 -0.96
CA TRP A 14 -3.99 -3.88 -1.74
C TRP A 14 -3.70 -3.43 -3.17
N TYR A 15 -2.48 -3.68 -3.66
CA TYR A 15 -2.06 -3.53 -5.07
C TYR A 15 -2.61 -2.27 -5.75
N GLY A 16 -2.58 -1.14 -5.04
CA GLY A 16 -3.05 0.16 -5.53
C GLY A 16 -1.94 0.93 -6.25
N ARG A 17 -2.27 1.53 -7.40
CA ARG A 17 -1.33 2.38 -8.14
C ARG A 17 -0.95 3.61 -7.31
N LEU A 18 0.34 3.77 -7.05
CA LEU A 18 0.87 4.79 -6.13
C LEU A 18 1.24 6.11 -6.82
N ASP A 19 1.49 6.07 -8.14
CA ASP A 19 1.93 7.22 -8.93
C ASP A 19 1.60 7.04 -10.43
N GLY A 20 1.60 8.14 -11.19
CA GLY A 20 1.33 8.12 -12.62
C GLY A 20 1.16 9.51 -13.22
N GLU A 21 0.80 9.57 -14.50
CA GLU A 21 0.50 10.86 -15.14
C GLU A 21 -0.77 11.47 -14.55
N ARG A 22 -0.71 12.73 -14.11
CA ARG A 22 -1.88 13.44 -13.61
C ARG A 22 -2.70 13.88 -14.82
N THR A 23 -3.97 13.52 -14.81
CA THR A 23 -4.95 13.91 -15.83
C THR A 23 -6.14 14.58 -15.16
N GLU A 24 -7.04 15.20 -15.92
CA GLU A 24 -8.28 15.75 -15.37
C GLU A 24 -9.11 14.68 -14.61
N ARG A 25 -9.05 13.43 -15.05
CA ARG A 25 -9.76 12.30 -14.42
C ARG A 25 -9.02 11.69 -13.24
N THR A 26 -7.70 11.88 -13.16
CA THR A 26 -6.85 11.40 -12.07
C THR A 26 -5.87 12.49 -11.69
N PRO A 27 -6.35 13.55 -11.02
CA PRO A 27 -5.53 14.74 -10.75
C PRO A 27 -4.54 14.55 -9.60
N LYS A 28 -4.73 13.50 -8.78
CA LYS A 28 -3.86 13.16 -7.64
C LYS A 28 -3.67 11.65 -7.56
N PHE A 29 -2.51 11.26 -7.06
CA PHE A 29 -2.14 9.89 -6.71
C PHE A 29 -1.85 9.76 -5.22
N PRO A 30 -1.80 8.54 -4.66
CA PRO A 30 -1.46 8.32 -3.25
C PRO A 30 -0.20 9.05 -2.79
N ILE A 31 0.84 9.14 -3.64
CA ILE A 31 2.08 9.86 -3.31
C ILE A 31 1.86 11.36 -3.06
N ASP A 32 0.84 11.98 -3.67
CA ASP A 32 0.55 13.41 -3.54
C ASP A 32 -0.14 13.75 -2.20
N VAL A 33 -0.79 12.77 -1.58
CA VAL A 33 -1.63 12.94 -0.38
C VAL A 33 -1.12 12.16 0.82
N ALA A 34 0.03 11.49 0.68
CA ALA A 34 0.64 10.65 1.71
C ALA A 34 0.89 11.39 3.04
N SER A 35 1.25 12.68 2.97
CA SER A 35 1.47 13.54 4.14
C SER A 35 0.19 14.07 4.78
N GLU A 36 -0.96 13.90 4.11
CA GLU A 36 -2.28 14.30 4.59
C GLU A 36 -3.04 13.14 5.26
N LEU A 37 -2.43 11.95 5.31
CA LEU A 37 -3.04 10.77 5.93
C LEU A 37 -3.34 11.01 7.41
N LYS A 38 -4.60 10.82 7.78
CA LYS A 38 -5.09 11.00 9.16
C LYS A 38 -5.05 9.72 10.00
N ALA A 39 -4.81 8.58 9.35
CA ALA A 39 -4.78 7.25 9.92
C ALA A 39 -3.59 6.46 9.34
N PRO A 40 -3.02 5.50 10.10
CA PRO A 40 -2.05 4.56 9.57
C PRO A 40 -2.62 3.74 8.42
N VAL A 41 -1.83 3.56 7.37
CA VAL A 41 -2.17 2.72 6.21
C VAL A 41 -1.11 1.65 6.03
N LEU A 42 -1.52 0.39 5.89
CA LEU A 42 -0.69 -0.72 5.44
C LEU A 42 -0.93 -0.96 3.95
N GLY A 43 0.07 -0.71 3.12
CA GLY A 43 0.08 -1.10 1.71
C GLY A 43 0.60 -2.52 1.52
N LEU A 44 -0.04 -3.29 0.65
CA LEU A 44 0.39 -4.63 0.25
C LEU A 44 0.64 -4.66 -1.26
N SER A 45 1.87 -4.91 -1.66
CA SER A 45 2.32 -4.88 -3.07
C SER A 45 3.03 -6.16 -3.47
N GLY A 46 2.88 -6.56 -4.73
CA GLY A 46 3.65 -7.65 -5.32
C GLY A 46 4.97 -7.14 -5.90
N GLY A 47 6.07 -7.85 -5.68
CA GLY A 47 7.38 -7.51 -6.24
C GLY A 47 7.49 -7.77 -7.75
N GLN A 48 6.62 -8.63 -8.28
CA GLN A 48 6.49 -8.89 -9.72
C GLN A 48 5.31 -8.13 -10.36
N ASP A 49 4.74 -7.15 -9.64
CA ASP A 49 3.65 -6.32 -10.15
C ASP A 49 4.16 -5.29 -11.18
N GLN A 50 3.95 -5.57 -12.47
CA GLN A 50 4.34 -4.65 -13.54
C GLN A 50 3.53 -3.35 -13.57
N GLY A 51 2.34 -3.32 -12.96
CA GLY A 51 1.51 -2.13 -12.85
C GLY A 51 1.94 -1.19 -11.71
N ILE A 52 2.76 -1.68 -10.77
CA ILE A 52 3.27 -0.92 -9.63
C ILE A 52 4.77 -1.19 -9.50
N PRO A 53 5.61 -0.53 -10.31
CA PRO A 53 7.06 -0.72 -10.26
C PRO A 53 7.62 -0.47 -8.84
N LEU A 54 8.58 -1.30 -8.42
CA LEU A 54 9.23 -1.19 -7.11
C LEU A 54 9.80 0.20 -6.84
N GLU A 55 10.32 0.88 -7.86
CA GLU A 55 10.79 2.26 -7.74
C GLU A 55 9.69 3.19 -7.20
N THR A 56 8.45 3.01 -7.65
CA THR A 56 7.32 3.81 -7.15
C THR A 56 6.98 3.44 -5.71
N VAL A 57 7.10 2.16 -5.33
CA VAL A 57 6.93 1.73 -3.94
C VAL A 57 7.97 2.38 -3.03
N GLU A 58 9.25 2.40 -3.44
CA GLU A 58 10.32 3.02 -2.66
C GLU A 58 10.14 4.53 -2.52
N ARG A 59 9.72 5.22 -3.58
CA ARG A 59 9.37 6.66 -3.50
C ARG A 59 8.24 6.89 -2.49
N MET A 60 7.19 6.08 -2.52
CA MET A 60 6.09 6.19 -1.56
C MET A 60 6.56 5.89 -0.12
N ARG A 61 7.41 4.88 0.09
CA ARG A 61 8.00 4.58 1.40
C ARG A 61 8.77 5.77 1.97
N ALA A 62 9.55 6.47 1.13
CA ALA A 62 10.25 7.70 1.53
C ALA A 62 9.26 8.78 1.99
N VAL A 63 8.21 9.05 1.19
CA VAL A 63 7.20 10.06 1.55
C VAL A 63 6.46 9.70 2.84
N LEU A 64 6.09 8.43 3.04
CA LEU A 64 5.44 7.96 4.27
C LEU A 64 6.34 8.10 5.50
N LYS A 65 7.64 7.86 5.34
CA LYS A 65 8.63 8.06 6.40
C LYS A 65 8.72 9.54 6.77
N ASP A 66 8.82 10.41 5.77
CA ASP A 66 8.87 11.86 5.98
C ASP A 66 7.57 12.41 6.58
N ALA A 67 6.43 11.77 6.29
CA ALA A 67 5.11 12.07 6.84
C ALA A 67 4.90 11.63 8.30
N GLY A 68 5.90 11.03 8.95
CA GLY A 68 5.84 10.59 10.35
C GLY A 68 5.83 9.07 10.56
N GLY A 69 5.88 8.27 9.49
CA GLY A 69 6.27 6.86 9.54
C GLY A 69 5.26 5.88 10.14
N ALA A 70 4.02 6.29 10.40
CA ALA A 70 3.00 5.37 10.93
C ALA A 70 2.43 4.42 9.88
N SER A 71 2.58 4.73 8.59
CA SER A 71 2.15 3.89 7.47
C SER A 71 3.31 3.08 6.92
N GLU A 72 3.03 1.86 6.46
CA GLU A 72 4.03 0.91 5.96
C GLU A 72 3.58 0.37 4.60
N ILE A 73 4.51 0.02 3.71
CA ILE A 73 4.23 -0.80 2.53
C ILE A 73 5.03 -2.10 2.62
N ARG A 74 4.36 -3.24 2.56
CA ARG A 74 4.97 -4.56 2.46
C ARG A 74 4.97 -5.02 1.03
N VAL A 75 6.11 -5.55 0.62
CA VAL A 75 6.33 -6.09 -0.72
C VAL A 75 6.52 -7.59 -0.58
N TYR A 76 5.76 -8.36 -1.36
CA TYR A 76 5.91 -9.80 -1.50
C TYR A 76 6.74 -10.07 -2.77
N PRO A 77 8.05 -10.37 -2.66
CA PRO A 77 8.98 -10.31 -3.79
C PRO A 77 8.54 -11.12 -5.01
N ASP A 78 7.94 -12.29 -4.78
CA ASP A 78 7.55 -13.24 -5.83
C ASP A 78 6.09 -13.10 -6.28
N ALA A 79 5.32 -12.20 -5.65
CA ALA A 79 3.90 -12.06 -5.94
C ALA A 79 3.65 -11.15 -7.16
N PRO A 80 2.76 -11.55 -8.09
CA PRO A 80 2.29 -10.70 -9.18
C PRO A 80 1.19 -9.74 -8.70
N HIS A 81 0.64 -8.94 -9.63
CA HIS A 81 -0.57 -8.17 -9.38
C HIS A 81 -1.75 -9.09 -8.99
N ALA A 82 -2.60 -8.63 -8.08
CA ALA A 82 -3.78 -9.35 -7.60
C ALA A 82 -3.48 -10.79 -7.11
N PHE A 83 -2.35 -10.99 -6.43
CA PHE A 83 -1.91 -12.30 -5.93
C PHE A 83 -2.85 -12.94 -4.90
N TYR A 84 -3.77 -12.17 -4.30
CA TYR A 84 -4.79 -12.69 -3.37
C TYR A 84 -6.14 -13.01 -4.03
N ALA A 85 -6.30 -12.74 -5.34
CA ALA A 85 -7.53 -13.06 -6.05
C ALA A 85 -7.60 -14.55 -6.41
N ASP A 86 -8.18 -15.37 -5.54
CA ASP A 86 -8.28 -16.84 -5.65
C ASP A 86 -8.90 -17.37 -6.96
N TYR A 87 -9.73 -16.56 -7.60
CA TYR A 87 -10.37 -16.86 -8.87
C TYR A 87 -9.49 -16.57 -10.10
N ARG A 88 -8.26 -16.06 -9.93
CA ARG A 88 -7.34 -15.71 -11.03
C ARG A 88 -6.14 -16.66 -11.11
N PRO A 89 -5.57 -16.87 -12.31
CA PRO A 89 -4.30 -17.58 -12.46
C PRO A 89 -3.12 -16.93 -11.71
N SER A 90 -3.22 -15.64 -11.39
CA SER A 90 -2.24 -14.90 -10.61
C SER A 90 -2.28 -15.19 -9.12
N TYR A 91 -3.21 -16.02 -8.64
CA TYR A 91 -3.34 -16.34 -7.23
C TYR A 91 -2.09 -17.04 -6.70
N CYS A 92 -1.50 -16.45 -5.67
CA CYS A 92 -0.38 -17.02 -4.92
C CYS A 92 -0.84 -17.27 -3.49
N LYS A 93 -1.25 -18.52 -3.22
CA LYS A 93 -1.85 -18.91 -1.93
C LYS A 93 -0.98 -18.54 -0.73
N LYS A 94 0.33 -18.78 -0.80
CA LYS A 94 1.26 -18.53 0.31
C LYS A 94 1.30 -17.04 0.67
N GLU A 95 1.57 -16.18 -0.30
CA GLU A 95 1.67 -14.73 -0.14
C GLU A 95 0.30 -14.12 0.22
N GLY A 96 -0.78 -14.65 -0.37
CA GLY A 96 -2.16 -14.33 -0.04
C GLY A 96 -2.52 -14.63 1.41
N GLU A 97 -2.21 -15.82 1.90
CA GLU A 97 -2.46 -16.18 3.31
C GLU A 97 -1.55 -15.39 4.26
N GLU A 98 -0.28 -15.15 3.90
CA GLU A 98 0.65 -14.35 4.72
C GLU A 98 0.23 -12.88 4.84
N SER A 99 -0.36 -12.32 3.79
CA SER A 99 -0.89 -10.94 3.82
C SER A 99 -2.11 -10.79 4.71
N LEU A 100 -2.92 -11.84 4.91
CA LEU A 100 -4.01 -11.85 5.89
C LEU A 100 -3.53 -12.04 7.32
N LYS A 101 -2.51 -12.89 7.55
CA LYS A 101 -2.01 -13.24 8.89
C LYS A 101 -1.47 -12.06 9.68
N ARG A 102 -1.22 -10.94 8.99
CA ARG A 102 -0.61 -9.74 9.56
C ARG A 102 -1.49 -8.50 9.38
N GLU A 103 -2.81 -8.71 9.35
CA GLU A 103 -3.79 -7.70 9.76
C GLU A 103 -3.51 -7.27 11.23
N PRO A 104 -3.79 -6.00 11.59
CA PRO A 104 -3.11 -5.33 12.68
C PRO A 104 -3.75 -5.66 14.03
N THR A 105 -3.49 -6.85 14.57
CA THR A 105 -3.78 -7.17 15.98
C THR A 105 -2.95 -6.37 16.99
N HIS A 106 -2.10 -5.44 16.51
CA HIS A 106 -1.39 -4.47 17.33
C HIS A 106 -1.81 -3.00 17.07
N TRP A 107 -2.78 -2.73 16.19
CA TRP A 107 -3.24 -1.36 15.89
C TRP A 107 -4.76 -1.16 15.95
N LEU A 108 -5.51 -2.16 16.41
CA LEU A 108 -6.95 -2.08 16.70
C LEU A 108 -7.19 -2.20 18.21
#